data_AF-A0A954QT58-F1
#
_entry.id   AF-A0A954QT58-F1
#
_cell.length_a   1.000
_cell.length_b   1.000
_cell.length_c   1.000
_cell.angle_alpha   90.00
_cell.angle_beta   90.00
_cell.angle_gamma   90.00
#
_symmetry.space_group_name_H-M   'P 1'
#
loop_
_entity.id
_entity.type
_entity.pdbx_description
1 polymer ?
#
loop_
_entity_poly.entity_id
_entity_poly.type
_entity_poly.pdbx_seq_one_letter_code
_entity_poly.pdbx_strand_id
1 'polypeptide(L)'
;MVSTETTKTEVGSYFISNYPPFSLWSRDYVPEFEQALTSEPDRNVPMGLYIHIPFCRKRCKFCYFRVYTQQNAKTIERYVSALEREFELLS
;
A
#
# COMPACT_ATOMS: atom_id res chain seq x y z
N MET A 1 -6.25 19.23 -44.23
CA MET A 1 -6.98 18.48 -43.18
C MET A 1 -5.94 17.77 -42.34
N VAL A 2 -5.72 18.22 -41.10
CA VAL A 2 -4.81 17.56 -40.17
C VAL A 2 -5.52 16.32 -39.64
N SER A 3 -5.07 15.13 -40.03
CA SER A 3 -5.55 13.87 -39.46
C SER A 3 -5.27 13.87 -37.97
N THR A 4 -6.33 13.82 -37.17
CA THR A 4 -6.27 13.57 -35.73
C THR A 4 -6.02 12.08 -35.53
N GLU A 5 -4.76 11.67 -35.52
CA GLU A 5 -4.41 10.35 -35.01
C GLU A 5 -4.86 10.27 -33.56
N THR A 6 -5.83 9.39 -33.32
CA THR A 6 -6.36 9.12 -31.99
C THR A 6 -5.37 8.19 -31.29
N THR A 7 -4.34 8.75 -30.64
CA THR A 7 -3.41 7.95 -29.83
C THR A 7 -4.23 7.29 -28.73
N LYS A 8 -4.43 5.98 -28.83
CA LYS A 8 -5.11 5.19 -27.81
C LYS A 8 -4.28 5.27 -26.54
N THR A 9 -4.85 5.77 -25.45
CA THR A 9 -4.17 5.79 -24.16
C THR A 9 -3.91 4.36 -23.72
N GLU A 10 -2.65 3.95 -23.73
CA GLU A 10 -2.23 2.66 -23.19
C GLU A 10 -2.23 2.70 -21.67
N VAL A 11 -2.28 1.53 -21.02
CA VAL A 11 -2.20 1.42 -19.56
C VAL A 11 -0.80 1.84 -19.11
N GLY A 12 -0.64 3.13 -18.83
CA GLY A 12 0.56 3.74 -18.27
C GLY A 12 0.18 4.59 -17.06
N SER A 13 0.80 4.33 -15.92
CA SER A 13 0.57 5.12 -14.71
C SER A 13 1.28 6.47 -14.85
N TYR A 14 0.61 7.49 -15.39
CA TYR A 14 1.14 8.87 -15.41
C TYR A 14 1.40 9.41 -13.98
N PHE A 15 0.81 8.77 -12.98
CA PHE A 15 1.07 9.00 -11.56
C PHE A 15 2.01 7.93 -11.01
N ILE A 16 3.29 8.25 -10.85
CA ILE A 16 4.27 7.36 -10.23
C ILE A 16 4.23 7.59 -8.72
N SER A 17 3.46 6.75 -8.01
CA SER A 17 3.43 6.76 -6.53
C SER A 17 4.44 5.82 -5.90
N ASN A 18 4.88 4.82 -6.66
CA ASN A 18 5.92 3.87 -6.28
C ASN A 18 6.69 3.42 -7.52
N TYR A 19 7.95 3.03 -7.33
CA TYR A 19 8.77 2.45 -8.39
C TYR A 19 9.40 1.14 -7.90
N PRO A 20 9.22 0.02 -8.60
CA PRO A 20 8.38 -0.14 -9.80
C PRO A 20 6.88 0.04 -9.49
N PRO A 21 6.07 0.54 -10.44
CA PRO A 21 4.65 0.79 -10.22
C PRO A 21 3.89 -0.50 -9.88
N PHE A 22 2.78 -0.39 -9.14
CA PHE A 22 1.97 -1.54 -8.70
C PHE A 22 1.57 -2.52 -9.82
N SER A 23 1.43 -2.04 -11.06
CA SER A 23 1.11 -2.87 -12.23
C SER A 23 2.19 -3.89 -12.59
N LEU A 24 3.42 -3.72 -12.09
CA LEU A 24 4.54 -4.64 -12.29
C LEU A 24 4.74 -5.61 -11.12
N TRP A 25 3.92 -5.52 -10.07
CA TRP A 25 4.03 -6.40 -8.91
C TRP A 25 3.46 -7.78 -9.27
N SER A 26 4.23 -8.83 -9.02
CA SER A 26 3.84 -10.24 -9.19
C SER A 26 4.01 -11.01 -7.89
N ARG A 27 3.20 -12.06 -7.71
CA ARG A 27 3.39 -13.03 -6.63
C ARG A 27 4.70 -13.82 -6.76
N ASP A 28 5.28 -13.86 -7.95
CA ASP A 28 6.54 -14.57 -8.20
C ASP A 28 7.73 -13.96 -7.43
N TYR A 29 7.63 -12.69 -7.03
CA TYR A 29 8.65 -11.99 -6.26
C TYR A 29 8.53 -12.15 -4.73
N VAL A 30 7.52 -12.89 -4.24
CA VAL A 30 7.36 -13.13 -2.79
C VAL A 30 8.60 -13.77 -2.13
N PRO A 31 9.28 -14.76 -2.74
CA PRO A 31 10.50 -15.32 -2.15
C PRO A 31 11.62 -14.30 -1.95
N GLU A 32 11.78 -13.36 -2.89
CA GLU A 32 12.78 -12.28 -2.81
C GLU A 32 12.45 -11.32 -1.66
N PHE A 33 11.16 -11.02 -1.46
CA PHE A 33 10.68 -10.22 -0.34
C PHE A 33 10.94 -10.92 1.01
N GLU A 34 10.64 -12.21 1.14
CA GLU A 34 10.92 -12.99 2.35
C GLU A 34 12.42 -13.04 2.67
N GLN A 35 13.26 -13.16 1.64
CA GLN A 35 14.71 -13.08 1.79
C GLN A 35 15.16 -11.70 2.27
N ALA A 36 14.57 -10.62 1.73
CA ALA A 36 14.90 -9.26 2.16
C ALA A 36 14.44 -8.95 3.60
N LEU A 37 13.33 -9.53 4.06
CA LEU A 37 12.86 -9.39 5.44
C LEU A 37 13.78 -10.07 6.46
N THR A 38 14.48 -11.14 6.06
CA THR A 38 15.33 -11.95 6.93
C THR A 38 16.82 -11.60 6.83
N SER A 39 17.19 -10.68 5.94
CA SER A 39 18.57 -10.21 5.80
C SER A 39 18.93 -9.21 6.90
N GLU A 40 20.24 -9.07 7.18
CA GLU A 40 20.71 -8.08 8.15
C GLU A 40 20.42 -6.66 7.62
N PRO A 41 19.74 -5.80 8.40
CA PRO A 41 19.41 -4.46 7.97
C PRO A 41 20.65 -3.55 7.92
N ASP A 42 20.65 -2.59 6.99
CA ASP A 42 21.66 -1.53 6.99
C ASP A 42 21.45 -0.60 8.18
N ARG A 43 22.32 -0.73 9.20
CA ARG A 43 22.25 0.04 10.44
C ARG A 43 22.55 1.53 10.27
N ASN A 44 23.01 1.96 9.10
CA ASN A 44 23.17 3.38 8.77
C ASN A 44 21.84 4.04 8.34
N VAL A 45 20.81 3.25 8.02
CA VAL A 45 19.49 3.75 7.64
C VAL A 45 18.56 3.72 8.86
N PRO A 46 18.01 4.88 9.28
CA PRO A 46 17.03 4.90 10.37
C PRO A 46 15.78 4.07 10.04
N MET A 47 15.29 3.30 11.00
CA MET A 47 14.07 2.53 10.85
C MET A 47 12.85 3.44 10.70
N GLY A 48 12.09 3.24 9.62
CA GLY A 48 10.79 3.87 9.40
C GLY A 48 9.68 2.84 9.51
N LEU A 49 8.62 3.13 10.27
CA LEU A 49 7.44 2.29 10.38
C LEU A 49 6.22 3.01 9.81
N TYR A 50 5.56 2.39 8.84
CA TYR A 50 4.30 2.87 8.27
C TYR A 50 3.15 1.96 8.71
N ILE A 51 2.14 2.53 9.36
CA ILE A 51 0.91 1.83 9.76
C ILE A 51 -0.26 2.50 9.06
N HIS A 52 -1.02 1.74 8.28
CA HIS A 52 -2.19 2.26 7.60
C HIS A 52 -3.43 2.19 8.49
N ILE A 53 -4.10 3.30 8.80
CA ILE A 53 -5.37 3.29 9.54
C ILE A 53 -6.54 3.57 8.58
N PRO A 54 -7.32 2.56 8.17
CA PRO A 54 -8.26 2.71 7.06
C PRO A 54 -9.65 3.17 7.52
N PHE A 55 -9.80 3.80 8.68
CA PHE A 55 -11.11 4.17 9.24
C PHE A 55 -11.36 5.66 9.21
N CYS A 56 -12.51 6.06 8.67
CA CYS A 56 -12.94 7.46 8.63
C CYS A 56 -14.39 7.58 9.08
N ARG A 57 -14.74 8.67 9.79
CA ARG A 57 -16.16 8.92 10.14
C ARG A 57 -17.02 9.16 8.90
N LYS A 58 -16.45 9.84 7.88
CA LYS A 58 -17.10 10.17 6.60
C LYS A 58 -16.09 10.05 5.47
N ARG A 59 -16.57 9.76 4.25
CA ARG A 59 -15.73 9.70 3.05
C ARG A 59 -15.71 11.07 2.37
N CYS A 60 -14.53 11.67 2.27
CA CYS A 60 -14.34 12.91 1.52
C CYS A 60 -14.40 12.63 0.01
N LYS A 61 -15.00 13.54 -0.77
CA LYS A 61 -15.13 13.39 -2.23
C LYS A 61 -13.79 13.35 -2.97
N PHE A 62 -12.78 14.01 -2.43
CA PHE A 62 -11.43 14.08 -2.98
C PHE A 62 -10.51 12.95 -2.48
N CYS A 63 -10.97 12.07 -1.59
CA CYS A 63 -10.12 11.06 -0.99
C CYS A 63 -9.84 9.93 -1.99
N TYR A 64 -8.56 9.77 -2.34
CA TYR A 64 -8.07 8.70 -3.22
C TYR A 64 -7.73 7.40 -2.46
N PHE A 65 -7.59 7.47 -1.13
CA PHE A 65 -7.24 6.32 -0.32
C PHE A 65 -8.43 5.38 -0.10
N ARG A 66 -8.11 4.09 0.05
CA ARG A 66 -9.09 3.09 0.47
C ARG A 66 -9.38 3.29 1.96
N VAL A 67 -10.59 3.74 2.27
CA VAL A 67 -11.07 3.92 3.64
C VAL A 67 -12.44 3.27 3.82
N TYR A 68 -12.70 2.83 5.04
CA TYR A 68 -13.95 2.26 5.50
C TYR A 68 -14.62 3.29 6.42
N THR A 69 -15.90 3.54 6.17
CA THR A 69 -16.72 4.43 7.01
C THR A 69 -17.72 3.63 7.82
N GLN A 70 -18.31 4.28 8.83
CA GLN A 70 -19.38 3.68 9.66
C GLN A 70 -18.97 2.38 10.37
N GLN A 71 -17.68 2.23 10.69
CA GLN A 71 -17.20 1.10 11.49
C GLN A 71 -17.48 1.35 12.97
N ASN A 72 -17.86 0.31 13.69
CA ASN A 72 -18.07 0.35 15.13
C ASN A 72 -16.78 0.07 15.90
N ALA A 73 -16.80 0.33 17.22
CA ALA A 73 -15.64 0.15 18.10
C ALA A 73 -15.08 -1.28 18.03
N LYS A 74 -15.95 -2.30 18.07
CA LYS A 74 -15.55 -3.71 18.00
C LYS A 74 -14.75 -4.07 16.75
N THR A 75 -15.12 -3.51 15.58
CA THR A 75 -14.35 -3.72 14.34
C THR A 75 -12.98 -3.05 14.41
N ILE A 76 -12.92 -1.84 14.99
CA ILE A 76 -11.67 -1.09 15.14
C ILE A 76 -10.75 -1.82 16.13
N GLU A 77 -11.26 -2.26 17.27
CA GLU A 77 -10.53 -3.07 18.25
C GLU A 77 -9.93 -4.32 17.61
N ARG A 78 -10.75 -5.08 16.85
CA ARG A 78 -10.26 -6.27 16.14
C ARG A 78 -9.12 -5.94 15.16
N TYR A 79 -9.18 -4.78 14.50
CA TYR A 79 -8.11 -4.34 13.60
C TYR A 79 -6.82 -4.03 14.37
N VAL A 80 -6.93 -3.32 15.50
CA VAL A 80 -5.78 -3.01 16.35
C VAL A 80 -5.16 -4.29 16.92
N SER A 81 -5.96 -5.23 17.42
CA SER A 81 -5.45 -6.52 17.90
C SER A 81 -4.78 -7.36 16.79
N ALA A 82 -5.21 -7.21 15.54
CA ALA A 82 -4.54 -7.85 14.41
C ALA A 82 -3.17 -7.20 14.13
N LEU A 83 -3.06 -5.88 14.25
CA LEU A 83 -1.78 -5.17 14.13
C LEU A 83 -0.80 -5.54 15.25
N GLU A 84 -1.30 -5.65 16.49
CA GLU A 84 -0.48 -6.10 17.63
C GLU A 84 0.09 -7.50 17.37
N ARG A 85 -0.74 -8.42 16.90
CA ARG A 85 -0.30 -9.77 16.55
C ARG A 85 0.69 -9.79 15.38
N GLU A 86 0.53 -8.92 14.39
CA GLU A 86 1.48 -8.78 13.28
C GLU A 86 2.83 -8.26 13.77
N PHE A 87 2.83 -7.31 14.71
CA PHE A 87 4.06 -6.79 15.32
C PHE A 87 4.80 -7.87 16.10
N GLU A 88 4.10 -8.71 16.86
CA GLU A 88 4.68 -9.85 17.57
C GLU A 88 5.34 -10.89 16.66
N LEU A 89 4.94 -10.99 15.38
CA LEU A 89 5.58 -11.89 14.42
C LEU A 89 6.95 -11.38 13.93
N LEU A 90 7.21 -10.09 14.11
CA LEU A 90 8.41 -9.41 13.62
C LEU A 90 9.37 -8.97 14.74
N SER A 91 8.96 -9.11 16.00
CA SER A 91 9.76 -8.84 17.20
C SER A 91 10.55 -10.06 17.66
#